data_AF-A0A1Y6EYF0-F1
#
_entry.id   AF-A0A1Y6EYF0-F1
#
_cell.length_a   1.000
_cell.length_b   1.000
_cell.length_c   1.000
_cell.angle_alpha   90.00
_cell.angle_beta   90.00
_cell.angle_gamma   90.00
#
_symmetry.space_group_name_H-M   'P 1'
#
loop_
_entity.id
_entity.type
_entity.pdbx_description
1 polymer ?
#
loop_
_entity_poly.entity_id
_entity_poly.type
_entity_poly.pdbx_seq_one_letter_code
_entity_poly.pdbx_strand_id
1 'polypeptide(L)'
;MKALIIGVSLLALTPSAWAMSDPASKEPTAEKKEKKEADANRIICRRDRVIGSRLATKETCATAAEWAEMRAEQRRTTERVQTNRPKVSQ
;
A
#
# COMPACT_ATOMS: atom_id res chain seq x y z
N MET A 1 37.21 19.82 -26.07
CA MET A 1 38.12 18.75 -25.60
C MET A 1 37.56 18.18 -24.31
N LYS A 2 37.09 16.95 -24.15
CA LYS A 2 36.91 15.78 -25.01
C LYS A 2 35.43 15.38 -24.93
N ALA A 3 34.85 15.02 -26.06
CA ALA A 3 33.59 14.31 -26.13
C ALA A 3 33.83 12.86 -25.69
N LEU A 4 33.03 12.36 -24.75
CA LEU A 4 32.86 10.92 -24.56
C LEU A 4 31.49 10.54 -25.11
N ILE A 5 31.58 9.96 -26.29
CA ILE A 5 30.48 9.48 -27.12
C ILE A 5 30.32 7.98 -26.81
N ILE A 6 29.10 7.49 -26.99
CA ILE A 6 28.72 6.10 -27.33
C ILE A 6 28.52 5.14 -26.15
N GLY A 7 27.24 4.87 -25.92
CA GLY A 7 26.75 3.68 -25.22
C GLY A 7 25.24 3.51 -25.38
N VAL A 8 24.69 3.80 -26.56
CA VAL A 8 23.30 3.42 -26.89
C VAL A 8 23.30 1.90 -27.06
N SER A 9 23.08 1.19 -25.96
CA SER A 9 22.75 -0.24 -26.01
C SER A 9 21.37 -0.37 -26.66
N LEU A 10 21.37 -0.76 -27.94
CA LEU A 10 20.18 -1.30 -28.58
C LEU A 10 19.71 -2.52 -27.77
N LEU A 11 18.67 -2.34 -26.96
CA LEU A 11 17.88 -3.46 -26.47
C LEU A 11 17.11 -4.03 -27.66
N ALA A 12 17.48 -5.25 -28.06
CA ALA A 12 16.74 -6.03 -29.02
C ALA A 12 15.28 -6.15 -28.57
N LEU A 13 14.38 -5.71 -29.44
CA LEU A 13 12.93 -5.83 -29.27
C LEU A 13 12.55 -7.29 -29.59
N THR A 14 12.53 -8.16 -28.59
CA THR A 14 11.88 -9.47 -28.71
C THR A 14 10.39 -9.31 -28.40
N PRO A 15 9.47 -9.59 -29.35
CA PRO A 15 8.07 -9.65 -29.03
C PRO A 15 7.84 -10.93 -28.21
N SER A 16 7.80 -10.81 -26.88
CA SER A 16 7.22 -11.86 -26.05
C SER A 16 5.74 -11.96 -26.39
N ALA A 17 5.32 -13.11 -26.92
CA ALA A 17 3.92 -13.45 -27.05
C ALA A 17 3.29 -13.44 -25.66
N TRP A 18 2.44 -12.45 -25.39
CA TRP A 18 1.63 -12.41 -24.17
C TRP A 18 0.54 -13.48 -24.34
N ALA A 19 0.80 -14.65 -23.77
CA ALA A 19 -0.26 -15.62 -23.50
C ALA A 19 -1.25 -14.96 -22.54
N MET A 20 -2.41 -14.57 -23.07
CA MET A 20 -3.56 -14.10 -22.31
C MET A 20 -4.10 -15.29 -21.50
N SER A 21 -3.48 -15.59 -20.37
CA SER A 21 -4.11 -16.46 -19.37
C SER A 21 -5.29 -15.69 -18.81
N ASP A 22 -6.47 -16.04 -19.31
CA ASP A 22 -7.77 -15.68 -18.78
C ASP A 22 -7.80 -16.05 -17.28
N PRO A 23 -7.82 -15.10 -16.34
CA PRO A 23 -8.14 -15.45 -14.97
C PRO A 23 -9.64 -15.69 -14.96
N ALA A 24 -10.03 -16.93 -15.24
CA ALA A 24 -11.35 -17.47 -14.98
C ALA A 24 -11.87 -16.86 -13.69
N SER A 25 -12.89 -16.01 -13.84
CA SER A 25 -13.51 -15.27 -12.76
C SER A 25 -14.11 -16.29 -11.80
N LYS A 26 -13.35 -16.68 -10.77
CA LYS A 26 -13.87 -17.44 -9.65
C LYS A 26 -14.78 -16.49 -8.88
N GLU A 27 -16.07 -16.59 -9.17
CA GLU A 27 -17.09 -15.95 -8.34
C GLU A 27 -16.83 -16.33 -6.86
N PRO A 28 -16.82 -15.34 -5.95
CA PRO A 28 -16.60 -15.62 -4.55
C PRO A 28 -17.82 -16.40 -4.01
N THR A 29 -17.64 -17.71 -3.82
CA THR A 29 -18.56 -18.58 -3.07
C THR A 29 -18.98 -17.92 -1.75
N ALA A 30 -20.27 -18.02 -1.41
CA ALA A 30 -20.87 -17.42 -0.20
C ALA A 30 -20.09 -17.72 1.10
N GLU A 31 -19.49 -18.90 1.22
CA GLU A 31 -18.65 -19.31 2.35
C GLU A 31 -17.38 -18.43 2.53
N LYS A 32 -16.85 -17.83 1.45
CA LYS A 32 -15.75 -16.85 1.53
C LYS A 32 -16.19 -15.48 2.02
N LYS A 33 -17.44 -15.06 1.75
CA LYS A 33 -17.98 -13.79 2.24
C LYS A 33 -18.18 -13.84 3.75
N GLU A 34 -18.77 -14.93 4.24
CA GLU A 34 -19.03 -15.12 5.67
C GLU A 34 -17.74 -15.17 6.50
N LYS A 35 -16.71 -15.87 6.00
CA LYS A 35 -15.36 -15.86 6.62
C LYS A 35 -14.71 -14.47 6.61
N LYS A 36 -14.95 -13.67 5.57
CA LYS A 36 -14.39 -12.31 5.46
C LYS A 36 -15.08 -11.32 6.41
N GLU A 37 -16.40 -11.47 6.60
CA GLU A 37 -17.16 -10.69 7.59
C GLU A 37 -16.77 -11.06 9.03
N ALA A 38 -16.58 -12.36 9.31
CA ALA A 38 -16.06 -12.81 10.59
C ALA A 38 -14.64 -12.26 10.87
N ASP A 39 -13.76 -12.22 9.85
CA ASP A 39 -12.41 -11.65 9.98
C ASP A 39 -12.44 -10.12 10.18
N ALA A 40 -13.41 -9.42 9.60
CA ALA A 40 -13.54 -7.97 9.73
C ALA A 40 -13.89 -7.52 11.17
N ASN A 41 -14.67 -8.33 11.89
CA ASN A 41 -15.12 -8.03 13.26
C ASN A 41 -14.15 -8.48 14.36
N ARG A 42 -13.04 -9.14 14.01
CA ARG A 42 -12.04 -9.56 15.02
C ARG A 42 -11.39 -8.33 15.66
N ILE A 43 -11.25 -8.35 16.98
CA ILE A 43 -10.58 -7.28 17.74
C ILE A 43 -9.06 -7.50 17.66
N ILE A 44 -8.34 -6.45 17.29
CA ILE A 44 -6.88 -6.43 17.21
C ILE A 44 -6.36 -5.32 18.12
N CYS A 45 -5.61 -5.70 19.15
CA CYS A 45 -4.91 -4.78 20.03
C CYS A 45 -3.47 -4.57 19.57
N ARG A 46 -3.07 -3.31 19.34
CA ARG A 46 -1.70 -2.92 18.99
C ARG A 46 -1.11 -2.08 20.10
N ARG A 47 0.13 -2.42 20.49
CA ARG A 47 0.94 -1.64 21.43
C ARG A 47 1.94 -0.80 20.66
N ASP A 48 1.73 0.51 20.69
CA ASP A 48 2.60 1.50 20.05
C ASP A 48 3.49 2.17 21.12
N ARG A 49 4.78 2.32 20.80
CA ARG A 49 5.70 3.05 21.67
C ARG A 49 5.52 4.54 21.47
N VAL A 50 5.41 5.30 22.57
CA VAL A 50 5.32 6.76 22.48
C VAL A 50 6.70 7.33 22.18
N ILE A 51 6.84 7.98 21.01
CA ILE A 51 8.08 8.64 20.61
C ILE A 51 8.43 9.71 21.65
N GLY A 52 9.69 9.71 22.12
CA GLY A 52 10.16 10.63 23.17
C GLY A 52 9.95 10.12 24.61
N SER A 53 9.28 8.99 24.81
CA SER A 53 9.18 8.33 26.12
C SER A 53 9.99 7.02 26.13
N ARG A 54 10.78 6.82 27.19
CA ARG A 54 11.56 5.59 27.35
C ARG A 54 10.69 4.41 27.80
N LEU A 55 9.61 4.68 28.52
CA LEU A 55 8.77 3.68 29.20
C LEU A 55 7.29 3.71 28.80
N ALA A 56 6.78 4.81 28.23
CA ALA A 56 5.35 4.88 27.90
C ALA A 56 5.03 4.03 26.67
N THR A 57 4.05 3.15 26.86
CA THR A 57 3.41 2.36 25.81
C THR A 57 1.94 2.74 25.75
N LYS A 58 1.42 2.90 24.54
CA LYS A 58 -0.01 3.09 24.30
C LYS A 58 -0.55 1.82 23.68
N GLU A 59 -1.61 1.27 24.26
CA GLU A 59 -2.35 0.18 23.64
C GLU A 59 -3.62 0.72 22.99
N THR A 60 -3.92 0.27 21.78
CA THR A 60 -5.16 0.60 21.08
C THR A 60 -5.76 -0.68 20.55
N CYS A 61 -6.97 -1.01 21.01
CA CYS A 61 -7.75 -2.13 20.53
C CYS A 61 -8.84 -1.61 19.61
N ALA A 62 -8.95 -2.18 18.43
CA ALA A 62 -9.99 -1.88 17.45
C ALA A 62 -10.25 -3.11 16.58
N THR A 63 -11.40 -3.17 15.94
CA THR A 63 -11.72 -4.24 14.99
C THR A 63 -10.84 -4.18 13.75
N ALA A 64 -10.70 -5.30 13.02
CA ALA A 64 -9.96 -5.32 11.77
C ALA A 64 -10.55 -4.34 10.72
N ALA A 65 -11.87 -4.18 10.70
CA ALA A 65 -12.55 -3.19 9.87
C ALA A 65 -12.14 -1.76 10.24
N GLU A 66 -12.17 -1.40 11.52
CA GLU A 66 -11.75 -0.07 11.99
C GLU A 66 -10.26 0.20 11.71
N TRP A 67 -9.39 -0.82 11.85
CA TRP A 67 -7.99 -0.69 11.46
C TRP A 67 -7.81 -0.42 9.96
N ALA A 68 -8.64 -1.03 9.11
CA ALA A 68 -8.62 -0.78 7.67
C ALA A 68 -9.08 0.65 7.34
N GLU A 69 -10.16 1.12 7.98
CA GLU A 69 -10.67 2.49 7.88
C GLU A 69 -9.58 3.50 8.28
N MET A 70 -8.99 3.34 9.48
CA MET A 70 -7.92 4.19 9.99
C MET A 70 -6.74 4.24 9.02
N ARG A 71 -6.31 3.10 8.46
CA ARG A 71 -5.23 3.04 7.46
C ARG A 71 -5.59 3.77 6.17
N ALA A 72 -6.84 3.67 5.71
CA ALA A 72 -7.31 4.39 4.53
C ALA A 72 -7.28 5.90 4.76
N GLU A 73 -7.75 6.37 5.91
CA GLU A 73 -7.77 7.80 6.24
C GLU A 73 -6.36 8.39 6.39
N GLN A 74 -5.45 7.65 7.05
CA GLN A 74 -4.05 8.06 7.16
C GLN A 74 -3.38 8.22 5.79
N ARG A 75 -3.70 7.34 4.82
CA ARG A 75 -3.21 7.47 3.44
C ARG A 75 -3.76 8.70 2.76
N ARG A 76 -5.08 8.93 2.80
CA ARG A 76 -5.71 10.12 2.22
C ARG A 76 -5.13 11.42 2.79
N THR A 77 -4.94 11.46 4.11
CA THR A 77 -4.34 12.62 4.78
C THR A 77 -2.89 12.83 4.32
N THR A 78 -2.10 11.75 4.25
CA THR A 78 -0.72 11.81 3.79
C THR A 78 -0.61 12.25 2.32
N GLU A 79 -1.46 11.71 1.45
CA GLU A 79 -1.56 12.10 0.04
C GLU A 79 -1.92 13.57 -0.09
N ARG A 80 -2.96 14.05 0.62
CA ARG A 80 -3.36 15.46 0.60
C ARG A 80 -2.22 16.40 0.99
N VAL A 81 -1.46 16.06 2.04
CA VAL A 81 -0.31 16.87 2.48
C VAL A 81 0.82 16.84 1.45
N GLN A 82 1.08 15.70 0.83
CA GLN A 82 2.15 15.56 -0.16
C GLN A 82 1.82 16.22 -1.50
N THR A 83 0.56 16.17 -1.94
CA THR A 83 0.11 16.81 -3.18
C THR A 83 0.04 18.33 -3.04
N ASN A 84 -0.27 18.86 -1.85
CA ASN A 84 -0.35 20.29 -1.59
C ASN A 84 1.00 20.91 -1.15
N ARG A 85 2.13 20.42 -1.69
CA ARG A 85 3.43 21.04 -1.43
C ARG A 85 3.65 22.18 -2.42
N PRO A 86 3.74 23.45 -1.98
CA PRO A 86 4.08 24.55 -2.86
C PRO A 86 5.48 24.31 -3.43
N LYS A 87 5.66 24.57 -4.73
CA LYS A 87 7.00 24.56 -5.33
C LYS A 87 7.78 25.73 -4.74
N VAL A 88 8.75 25.43 -3.88
CA VAL A 88 9.75 26.42 -3.47
C VAL A 88 10.54 26.77 -4.73
N SER A 89 10.32 27.97 -5.27
CA SER A 89 11.15 28.53 -6.34
C SER A 89 12.55 28.71 -5.79
N GLN A 90 13.50 27.98 -6.36
CA GLN A 90 14.92 28.14 -6.08
C GLN A 90 15.50 29.32 -6.86
#